data_AF-A0A8H5D6C6-F1
#
_entry.id   AF-A0A8H5D6C6-F1
#
_cell.length_a   1.000
_cell.length_b   1.000
_cell.length_c   1.000
_cell.angle_alpha   90.00
_cell.angle_beta   90.00
_cell.angle_gamma   90.00
#
_symmetry.space_group_name_H-M   'P 1'
#
loop_
_entity.id
_entity.type
_entity.pdbx_description
1 polymer ?
#
loop_
_entity_poly.entity_id
_entity_poly.type
_entity_poly.pdbx_seq_one_letter_code
_entity_poly.pdbx_strand_id
1 'polypeptide(L)'
;MTEMPLDGRPQPTQISQNPSPLSTQERRKAQEKRKANLLGDDAAREAKRRHKNGDSLIPYSPFGEQCAFHDIYFMTANTNAVIPLPFFLHKNIRYVDIHFPTMNLKKTYAADGSKGAPILDIAALTKIFGEEGSISYSEFYIAGEQYIHFEGQRDKEQDGTWTQGWRQHFNFFKRAEAGDLYDFWKRTELSLRSDRITQNVAFDFSSYLLSLKMASFVREMELKLQESMTGPSTVRPPSSSRKPSSNKSVFKPFQSKPFPSGNNRVSTSAVCIVCAEPGHSHSVFGYTQSRDSGKLSCEEPHAVGRG
;
A
#
# COMPACT_ATOMS: atom_id res chain seq x y z
N MET A 1 -25.13 76.41 -50.37
CA MET A 1 -23.87 76.59 -51.10
C MET A 1 -22.89 75.62 -50.44
N THR A 2 -22.68 74.43 -50.99
CA THR A 2 -21.84 74.23 -52.18
C THR A 2 -22.37 73.05 -53.00
N GLU A 3 -22.62 73.31 -54.28
CA GLU A 3 -22.92 72.33 -55.30
C GLU A 3 -21.65 71.56 -55.66
N MET A 4 -21.76 70.25 -55.91
CA MET A 4 -20.79 69.50 -56.71
C MET A 4 -21.47 68.34 -57.46
N PRO A 5 -20.92 67.97 -58.64
CA PRO A 5 -21.73 67.66 -59.81
C PRO A 5 -21.76 66.18 -60.19
N LEU A 6 -22.68 65.94 -61.12
CA LEU A 6 -23.03 64.73 -61.85
C LEU A 6 -21.89 64.12 -62.69
N ASP A 7 -22.17 62.86 -63.03
CA ASP A 7 -21.77 62.11 -64.23
C ASP A 7 -20.49 61.28 -64.23
N GLY A 8 -20.71 60.00 -64.54
CA GLY A 8 -19.67 59.01 -64.82
C GLY A 8 -20.20 57.59 -64.81
N ARG A 9 -21.28 57.30 -65.55
CA ARG A 9 -21.79 55.92 -65.71
C ARG A 9 -20.87 55.15 -66.67
N PRO A 10 -20.15 54.10 -66.25
CA PRO A 10 -19.36 53.29 -67.17
C PRO A 10 -20.27 52.31 -67.93
N GLN A 11 -20.04 52.22 -69.24
CA GLN A 11 -20.65 51.24 -70.14
C GLN A 11 -20.32 49.79 -69.74
N PRO A 12 -21.21 48.82 -70.02
CA PRO A 12 -20.93 47.41 -69.78
C PRO A 12 -19.99 46.86 -70.87
N THR A 13 -18.72 46.67 -70.52
CA THR A 13 -17.76 45.95 -71.36
C THR A 13 -18.17 44.48 -71.43
N GLN A 14 -18.66 44.05 -72.59
CA GLN A 14 -18.82 42.64 -72.90
C GLN A 14 -17.43 41.99 -73.03
N ILE A 15 -16.99 41.29 -71.99
CA ILE A 15 -15.82 40.41 -72.08
C ILE A 15 -16.34 39.00 -72.35
N SER A 16 -16.60 38.72 -73.62
CA SER A 16 -16.62 37.37 -74.16
C SER A 16 -15.17 36.91 -74.31
N GLN A 17 -14.64 36.24 -73.30
CA GLN A 17 -13.43 35.44 -73.43
C GLN A 17 -13.79 33.98 -73.18
N ASN A 18 -14.03 33.26 -74.28
CA ASN A 18 -13.91 31.81 -74.27
C ASN A 18 -12.47 31.47 -73.85
N PRO A 19 -12.25 30.74 -72.75
CA PRO A 19 -10.90 30.31 -72.40
C PRO A 19 -10.41 29.36 -73.49
N SER A 20 -9.30 29.73 -74.13
CA SER A 20 -8.58 28.91 -75.09
C SER A 20 -8.40 27.49 -74.52
N PRO A 21 -8.60 26.43 -75.34
CA PRO A 21 -8.39 25.08 -74.88
C PRO A 21 -6.94 24.92 -74.44
N LEU A 22 -6.73 24.81 -73.12
CA LEU A 22 -5.44 24.43 -72.52
C LEU A 22 -4.81 23.32 -73.36
N SER A 23 -3.56 23.53 -73.76
CA SER A 23 -2.81 22.54 -74.54
C SER A 23 -2.78 21.21 -73.79
N THR A 24 -2.68 20.10 -74.52
CA THR A 24 -2.64 18.75 -73.94
C THR A 24 -1.56 18.62 -72.86
N GLN A 25 -0.48 19.38 -72.97
CA GLN A 25 0.62 19.42 -72.00
C GLN A 25 0.24 20.15 -70.71
N GLU A 26 -0.48 21.27 -70.79
CA GLU A 26 -0.95 22.00 -69.61
C GLU A 26 -2.06 21.26 -68.87
N ARG A 27 -2.93 20.55 -69.60
CA ARG A 27 -3.93 19.65 -68.99
C ARG A 27 -3.27 18.52 -68.22
N ARG A 28 -2.20 17.93 -68.77
CA ARG A 28 -1.41 16.89 -68.08
C ARG A 28 -0.75 17.43 -66.81
N LYS A 29 -0.07 18.59 -66.89
CA LYS A 29 0.55 19.24 -65.71
C LYS A 29 -0.47 19.60 -64.63
N ALA A 30 -1.64 20.11 -65.01
CA ALA A 30 -2.71 20.43 -64.07
C ALA A 30 -3.31 19.18 -63.42
N GLN A 31 -3.46 18.09 -64.17
CA GLN A 31 -3.96 16.81 -63.66
C GLN A 31 -2.95 16.13 -62.73
N GLU A 32 -1.66 16.21 -63.03
CA GLU A 32 -0.57 15.71 -62.19
C GLU A 32 -0.45 16.49 -60.88
N LYS A 33 -0.57 17.82 -60.93
CA LYS A 33 -0.63 18.68 -59.73
C LYS A 33 -1.86 18.40 -58.86
N ARG A 34 -3.02 18.13 -59.46
CA ARG A 34 -4.24 17.71 -58.73
C ARG A 34 -4.08 16.33 -58.09
N LYS A 35 -3.45 15.36 -58.78
CA LYS A 35 -3.15 14.04 -58.22
C LYS A 35 -2.14 14.12 -57.06
N ALA A 36 -1.12 14.96 -57.18
CA ALA A 36 -0.13 15.18 -56.11
C ALA A 36 -0.78 15.78 -54.85
N ASN A 37 -1.71 16.74 -55.01
CA ASN A 37 -2.44 17.32 -53.88
C ASN A 37 -3.43 16.32 -53.22
N LEU A 38 -4.10 15.47 -54.00
CA LEU A 38 -4.97 14.41 -53.46
C LEU A 38 -4.19 13.36 -52.65
N LEU A 39 -3.00 12.96 -53.13
CA LEU A 39 -2.12 12.04 -52.39
C LEU A 39 -1.55 12.68 -51.11
N GLY A 40 -1.26 13.99 -51.14
CA GLY A 40 -0.85 14.74 -49.95
C GLY A 40 -1.97 14.89 -48.91
N ASP A 41 -3.21 15.09 -49.36
CA ASP A 41 -4.38 15.21 -48.48
C ASP A 41 -4.78 13.89 -47.85
N ASP A 42 -4.65 12.75 -48.54
CA ASP A 42 -4.91 11.43 -47.94
C ASP A 42 -3.85 11.06 -46.91
N ALA A 43 -2.57 11.36 -47.15
CA ALA A 43 -1.51 11.19 -46.15
C ALA A 43 -1.70 12.14 -44.95
N ALA A 44 -2.11 13.39 -45.19
CA ALA A 44 -2.43 14.34 -44.12
C ALA A 44 -3.72 13.96 -43.36
N ARG A 45 -4.69 13.34 -44.03
CA ARG A 45 -5.93 12.83 -43.43
C ARG A 45 -5.65 11.58 -42.60
N GLU A 46 -4.75 10.70 -43.06
CA GLU A 46 -4.29 9.53 -42.33
C GLU A 46 -3.44 9.94 -41.12
N ALA A 47 -2.57 10.94 -41.26
CA ALA A 47 -1.81 11.51 -40.13
C ALA A 47 -2.71 12.19 -39.07
N LYS A 48 -3.90 12.66 -39.46
CA LYS A 48 -4.92 13.18 -38.52
C LYS A 48 -5.71 12.07 -37.84
N ARG A 49 -5.73 10.85 -38.39
CA ARG A 49 -6.30 9.71 -37.68
C ARG A 49 -5.30 9.31 -36.61
N ARG A 50 -5.65 9.58 -35.36
CA ARG A 50 -4.90 9.11 -34.19
C ARG A 50 -5.08 7.59 -34.08
N HIS A 51 -4.35 6.84 -34.90
CA HIS A 51 -4.30 5.39 -34.79
C HIS A 51 -3.46 5.03 -33.57
N LYS A 52 -4.01 4.21 -32.68
CA LYS A 52 -3.20 3.59 -31.63
C LYS A 52 -2.25 2.62 -32.32
N ASN A 53 -0.94 2.78 -32.12
CA ASN A 53 0.01 1.79 -32.57
C ASN A 53 -0.14 0.54 -31.67
N GLY A 54 -0.41 -0.60 -32.29
CA GLY A 54 -0.50 -1.90 -31.61
C GLY A 54 0.86 -2.54 -31.35
N ASP A 55 1.94 -2.02 -31.95
CA ASP A 55 3.28 -2.60 -31.84
C ASP A 55 3.85 -2.55 -30.42
N SER A 56 3.30 -1.68 -29.55
CA SER A 56 3.67 -1.58 -28.14
C SER A 56 2.77 -2.41 -27.22
N LEU A 57 1.83 -3.20 -27.76
CA LEU A 57 1.01 -4.09 -26.95
C LEU A 57 1.86 -5.23 -26.41
N ILE A 58 1.88 -5.33 -25.08
CA ILE A 58 2.54 -6.43 -24.39
C ILE A 58 1.54 -7.60 -24.29
N PRO A 59 1.95 -8.85 -24.58
CA PRO A 59 1.10 -10.02 -24.43
C PRO A 59 0.55 -10.13 -23.02
N TYR A 60 -0.75 -10.40 -22.89
CA TYR A 60 -1.36 -10.65 -21.58
C TYR A 60 -0.76 -11.90 -20.95
N SER A 61 -0.07 -11.75 -19.81
CA SER A 61 0.41 -12.86 -19.00
C SER A 61 -0.59 -13.19 -17.88
N PRO A 62 -1.18 -14.40 -17.85
CA PRO A 62 -2.10 -14.81 -16.78
C PRO A 62 -1.39 -15.07 -15.44
N PHE A 63 -0.06 -15.20 -15.44
CA PHE A 63 0.74 -15.49 -14.24
C PHE A 63 1.14 -14.25 -13.44
N GLY A 64 0.62 -13.08 -13.83
CA GLY A 64 0.94 -11.80 -13.21
C GLY A 64 2.27 -11.30 -13.74
N GLU A 65 2.22 -10.32 -14.63
CA GLU A 65 3.42 -9.63 -15.07
C GLU A 65 3.98 -8.78 -13.91
N GLN A 66 5.31 -8.75 -13.78
CA GLN A 66 5.98 -7.80 -12.90
C GLN A 66 5.49 -6.40 -13.25
N CYS A 67 4.92 -5.70 -12.28
CA CYS A 67 4.41 -4.37 -12.54
C CYS A 67 5.59 -3.41 -12.66
N ALA A 68 5.57 -2.55 -13.68
CA ALA A 68 6.44 -1.39 -13.69
C ALA A 68 6.07 -0.49 -12.51
N PHE A 69 7.06 0.00 -11.77
CA PHE A 69 6.85 0.92 -10.67
C PHE A 69 7.05 2.35 -11.16
N HIS A 70 6.09 3.22 -10.85
CA HIS A 70 6.28 4.65 -11.06
C HIS A 70 7.44 5.19 -10.21
N ASP A 71 8.22 6.13 -10.74
CA ASP A 71 9.36 6.80 -10.08
C ASP A 71 9.10 7.26 -8.63
N ILE A 72 7.84 7.61 -8.31
CA ILE A 72 7.45 8.08 -6.99
C ILE A 72 7.64 7.02 -5.90
N TYR A 73 7.56 5.72 -6.22
CA TYR A 73 7.88 4.63 -5.29
C TYR A 73 9.34 4.71 -4.85
N PHE A 74 10.25 4.89 -5.80
CA PHE A 74 11.69 5.02 -5.54
C PHE A 74 11.99 6.28 -4.75
N MET A 75 11.41 7.43 -5.15
CA MET A 75 11.55 8.68 -4.41
C MET A 75 11.07 8.53 -2.97
N THR A 76 9.94 7.85 -2.75
CA THR A 76 9.39 7.60 -1.42
C THR A 76 10.34 6.72 -0.59
N ALA A 77 10.77 5.58 -1.13
CA ALA A 77 11.66 4.65 -0.44
C ALA A 77 13.03 5.29 -0.10
N ASN A 78 13.55 6.15 -0.98
CA ASN A 78 14.83 6.85 -0.77
C ASN A 78 14.78 7.93 0.32
N THR A 79 13.57 8.32 0.78
CA THR A 79 13.41 9.21 1.95
C THR A 79 13.34 8.44 3.28
N ASN A 80 13.68 7.15 3.28
CA ASN A 80 13.53 6.23 4.42
C ASN A 80 12.08 6.08 4.91
N ALA A 81 11.09 6.45 4.08
CA ALA A 81 9.70 6.17 4.37
C ALA A 81 9.42 4.68 4.12
N VAL A 82 8.89 3.99 5.13
CA VAL A 82 8.47 2.59 4.99
C VAL A 82 7.19 2.57 4.16
N ILE A 83 7.25 1.91 2.99
CA ILE A 83 6.09 1.70 2.12
C ILE A 83 5.40 0.41 2.58
N PRO A 84 4.10 0.46 2.95
CA PRO A 84 3.42 -0.72 3.44
C PRO A 84 3.32 -1.84 2.40
N LEU A 85 3.39 -3.10 2.84
CA LEU A 85 3.32 -4.25 1.92
C LEU A 85 2.07 -4.25 1.00
N PRO A 86 0.86 -3.85 1.45
CA PRO A 86 -0.31 -3.76 0.57
C PRO A 86 -0.11 -2.87 -0.67
N PHE A 87 0.81 -1.89 -0.64
CA PHE A 87 1.08 -1.00 -1.79
C PHE A 87 1.72 -1.74 -2.97
N PHE A 88 2.26 -2.94 -2.73
CA PHE A 88 2.89 -3.79 -3.74
C PHE A 88 1.93 -4.78 -4.38
N LEU A 89 0.63 -4.73 -4.05
CA LEU A 89 -0.38 -5.46 -4.80
C LEU A 89 -0.55 -4.87 -6.20
N HIS A 90 -0.67 -5.71 -7.23
CA HIS A 90 -0.87 -5.28 -8.63
C HIS A 90 -1.97 -4.22 -8.79
N LYS A 91 -3.10 -4.38 -8.08
CA LYS A 91 -4.22 -3.42 -8.10
C LYS A 91 -3.80 -2.04 -7.59
N ASN A 92 -2.95 -1.98 -6.58
CA ASN A 92 -2.52 -0.74 -5.91
C ASN A 92 -1.38 -0.06 -6.68
N ILE A 93 -0.45 -0.84 -7.26
CA ILE A 93 0.59 -0.31 -8.17
C ILE A 93 -0.08 0.35 -9.38
N ARG A 94 -1.01 -0.35 -10.05
CA ARG A 94 -1.77 0.20 -11.19
C ARG A 94 -2.60 1.42 -10.80
N TYR A 95 -3.14 1.46 -9.59
CA TYR A 95 -3.86 2.62 -9.10
C TYR A 95 -2.95 3.84 -9.08
N VAL A 96 -1.72 3.70 -8.57
CA VAL A 96 -0.74 4.79 -8.60
C VAL A 96 -0.48 5.22 -10.04
N ASP A 97 -0.18 4.30 -10.95
CA ASP A 97 0.10 4.65 -12.36
C ASP A 97 -1.03 5.43 -13.04
N ILE A 98 -2.28 4.98 -12.83
CA ILE A 98 -3.46 5.60 -13.45
C ILE A 98 -3.76 6.97 -12.83
N HIS A 99 -3.66 7.09 -11.51
CA HIS A 99 -4.12 8.28 -10.78
C HIS A 99 -3.00 9.28 -10.44
N PHE A 100 -1.74 8.95 -10.73
CA PHE A 100 -0.57 9.78 -10.38
C PHE A 100 -0.71 11.27 -10.75
N PRO A 101 -1.18 11.66 -11.95
CA PRO A 101 -1.28 13.08 -12.32
C PRO A 101 -2.23 13.90 -11.44
N THR A 102 -3.18 13.23 -10.78
CA THR A 102 -4.19 13.84 -9.90
C THR A 102 -3.98 13.50 -8.43
N MET A 103 -2.95 12.71 -8.11
CA MET A 103 -2.71 12.22 -6.77
C MET A 103 -2.12 13.33 -5.90
N ASN A 104 -2.62 13.44 -4.68
CA ASN A 104 -2.02 14.32 -3.68
C ASN A 104 -0.71 13.69 -3.19
N LEU A 105 0.40 14.39 -3.44
CA LEU A 105 1.72 13.98 -2.98
C LEU A 105 2.09 14.73 -1.70
N LYS A 106 2.75 14.03 -0.79
CA LYS A 106 3.30 14.63 0.43
C LYS A 106 4.67 15.22 0.11
N LYS A 107 4.93 16.45 0.55
CA LYS A 107 6.28 17.03 0.45
C LYS A 107 7.09 16.64 1.68
N THR A 108 8.31 16.19 1.44
CA THR A 108 9.30 16.06 2.52
C THR A 108 9.94 17.42 2.81
N TYR A 109 10.57 17.55 3.97
CA TYR A 109 11.41 18.69 4.30
C TYR A 109 12.84 18.19 4.46
N ALA A 110 13.78 18.87 3.84
CA ALA A 110 15.19 18.60 4.06
C ALA A 110 15.63 19.16 5.42
N ALA A 111 16.78 18.70 5.92
CA ALA A 111 17.33 19.11 7.22
C ALA A 111 17.63 20.62 7.30
N ASP A 112 17.86 21.25 6.14
CA ASP A 112 18.06 22.71 5.99
C ASP A 112 16.72 23.50 5.94
N GLY A 113 15.58 22.82 6.07
CA GLY A 113 14.25 23.42 5.98
C GLY A 113 13.79 23.72 4.56
N SER A 114 14.58 23.38 3.53
CA SER A 114 14.18 23.52 2.14
C SER A 114 13.07 22.53 1.77
N LYS A 115 12.30 22.86 0.72
CA LYS A 115 11.24 22.00 0.21
C LYS A 115 11.87 20.75 -0.38
N GLY A 116 11.67 19.62 0.29
CA GLY A 116 12.14 18.32 -0.17
C GLY A 116 11.32 17.77 -1.35
N ALA A 117 11.75 16.61 -1.82
CA ALA A 117 11.13 15.93 -2.94
C ALA A 117 9.67 15.51 -2.60
N PRO A 118 8.74 15.54 -3.59
CA PRO A 118 7.42 14.97 -3.41
C PRO A 118 7.52 13.44 -3.29
N ILE A 119 6.76 12.87 -2.37
CA ILE A 119 6.64 11.44 -2.12
C ILE A 119 5.18 11.03 -2.03
N LEU A 120 4.91 9.73 -2.04
CA LEU A 120 3.58 9.20 -1.78
C LEU A 120 3.09 9.63 -0.38
N ASP A 121 1.85 10.09 -0.29
CA ASP A 121 1.19 10.25 1.00
C ASP A 121 0.73 8.88 1.52
N ILE A 122 1.65 8.17 2.16
CA ILE A 122 1.41 6.82 2.69
C ILE A 122 0.19 6.81 3.62
N ALA A 123 0.03 7.80 4.49
CA ALA A 123 -1.09 7.83 5.44
C ALA A 123 -2.45 7.98 4.74
N ALA A 124 -2.52 8.80 3.68
CA ALA A 124 -3.74 8.93 2.89
C ALA A 124 -4.03 7.66 2.08
N LEU A 125 -3.01 7.10 1.42
CA LEU A 125 -3.15 5.93 0.55
C LEU A 125 -3.42 4.64 1.32
N THR A 126 -2.92 4.50 2.55
CA THR A 126 -3.22 3.36 3.44
C THR A 126 -4.72 3.20 3.68
N LYS A 127 -5.49 4.28 3.72
CA LYS A 127 -6.96 4.23 3.85
C LYS A 127 -7.64 3.59 2.64
N ILE A 128 -6.99 3.60 1.48
CA ILE A 128 -7.49 3.06 0.22
C ILE A 128 -6.93 1.65 -0.01
N PHE A 129 -5.64 1.46 0.25
CA PHE A 129 -4.89 0.25 -0.09
C PHE A 129 -4.92 -0.81 1.01
N GLY A 130 -5.20 -0.41 2.25
CA GLY A 130 -5.15 -1.26 3.44
C GLY A 130 -3.91 -1.00 4.30
N GLU A 131 -4.05 -1.30 5.59
CA GLU A 131 -2.99 -1.21 6.59
C GLU A 131 -2.05 -2.43 6.54
N GLU A 132 -0.90 -2.33 7.21
CA GLU A 132 -0.02 -3.49 7.39
C GLU A 132 -0.76 -4.66 8.06
N GLY A 133 -0.57 -5.87 7.54
CA GLY A 133 -1.25 -7.09 8.03
C GLY A 133 -2.74 -7.20 7.70
N SER A 134 -3.30 -6.29 6.90
CA SER A 134 -4.70 -6.34 6.44
C SER A 134 -4.95 -7.28 5.26
N ILE A 135 -3.88 -7.65 4.54
CA ILE A 135 -3.96 -8.50 3.35
C ILE A 135 -4.05 -9.98 3.73
N SER A 136 -4.59 -10.80 2.83
CA SER A 136 -4.62 -12.26 2.99
C SER A 136 -3.25 -12.90 2.74
N TYR A 137 -3.07 -14.18 3.08
CA TYR A 137 -1.83 -14.91 2.79
C TYR A 137 -1.49 -14.98 1.28
N SER A 138 -2.49 -15.17 0.42
CA SER A 138 -2.29 -15.16 -1.03
C SER A 138 -1.89 -13.78 -1.55
N GLU A 139 -2.49 -12.72 -1.02
CA GLU A 139 -2.09 -11.35 -1.30
C GLU A 139 -0.68 -11.04 -0.76
N PHE A 140 -0.32 -11.55 0.42
CA PHE A 140 1.04 -11.45 0.96
C PHE A 140 2.07 -12.06 0.01
N TYR A 141 1.79 -13.24 -0.54
CA TYR A 141 2.67 -13.86 -1.52
C TYR A 141 2.87 -12.96 -2.74
N ILE A 142 1.77 -12.45 -3.30
CA ILE A 142 1.79 -11.58 -4.48
C ILE A 142 2.54 -10.28 -4.19
N ALA A 143 2.24 -9.63 -3.07
CA ALA A 143 2.88 -8.39 -2.67
C ALA A 143 4.38 -8.60 -2.38
N GLY A 144 4.75 -9.72 -1.77
CA GLY A 144 6.14 -10.08 -1.50
C GLY A 144 6.97 -10.25 -2.77
N GLU A 145 6.43 -10.90 -3.80
CA GLU A 145 7.12 -11.00 -5.10
C GLU A 145 7.32 -9.64 -5.76
N GLN A 146 6.30 -8.77 -5.73
CA GLN A 146 6.41 -7.41 -6.27
C GLN A 146 7.37 -6.54 -5.42
N TYR A 147 7.40 -6.74 -4.11
CA TYR A 147 8.35 -6.09 -3.21
C TYR A 147 9.80 -6.49 -3.55
N ILE A 148 10.07 -7.80 -3.72
CA ILE A 148 11.40 -8.28 -4.14
C ILE A 148 11.76 -7.68 -5.50
N HIS A 149 10.83 -7.65 -6.45
CA HIS A 149 11.06 -7.05 -7.76
C HIS A 149 11.42 -5.56 -7.65
N PHE A 150 10.69 -4.80 -6.84
CA PHE A 150 10.96 -3.40 -6.57
C PHE A 150 12.35 -3.17 -5.99
N GLU A 151 12.73 -3.93 -4.95
CA GLU A 151 14.06 -3.83 -4.35
C GLU A 151 15.16 -4.24 -5.34
N GLY A 152 14.88 -5.22 -6.22
CA GLY A 152 15.76 -5.61 -7.32
C GLY A 152 16.11 -4.47 -8.27
N GLN A 153 15.17 -3.54 -8.49
CA GLN A 153 15.40 -2.34 -9.30
C GLN A 153 16.17 -1.24 -8.54
N ARG A 154 16.27 -1.34 -7.21
CA ARG A 154 17.02 -0.39 -6.36
C ARG A 154 18.47 -0.80 -6.12
N ASP A 155 18.79 -2.07 -6.34
CA ASP A 155 20.14 -2.56 -6.17
C ASP A 155 21.09 -1.95 -7.21
N LYS A 156 22.35 -1.71 -6.79
CA LYS A 156 23.41 -1.22 -7.67
C LYS A 156 23.74 -2.21 -8.78
N GLU A 157 23.63 -3.49 -8.46
CA GLU A 157 23.81 -4.62 -9.36
C GLU A 157 22.49 -5.37 -9.43
N GLN A 158 22.14 -5.88 -10.61
CA GLN A 158 20.91 -6.65 -10.77
C GLN A 158 20.91 -7.86 -9.81
N ASP A 159 19.84 -8.00 -9.02
CA ASP A 159 19.70 -9.04 -7.99
C ASP A 159 20.84 -9.04 -6.95
N GLY A 160 21.23 -7.86 -6.48
CA GLY A 160 22.26 -7.67 -5.46
C GLY A 160 21.94 -8.29 -4.10
N THR A 161 22.89 -8.14 -3.16
CA THR A 161 22.81 -8.75 -1.82
C THR A 161 21.59 -8.28 -1.02
N TRP A 162 21.14 -7.05 -1.26
CA TRP A 162 19.97 -6.47 -0.61
C TRP A 162 18.68 -7.18 -1.05
N THR A 163 18.46 -7.32 -2.36
CA THR A 163 17.34 -8.10 -2.92
C THR A 163 17.41 -9.56 -2.53
N GLN A 164 18.60 -10.15 -2.51
CA GLN A 164 18.75 -11.56 -2.14
C GLN A 164 18.27 -11.86 -0.72
N GLY A 165 18.52 -10.96 0.23
CA GLY A 165 18.00 -11.16 1.58
C GLY A 165 16.48 -10.94 1.67
N TRP A 166 15.87 -10.08 0.85
CA TRP A 166 14.41 -10.00 0.75
C TRP A 166 13.81 -11.28 0.16
N ARG A 167 14.48 -11.86 -0.84
CA ARG A 167 14.14 -13.17 -1.40
C ARG A 167 14.17 -14.24 -0.32
N GLN A 168 15.20 -14.28 0.54
CA GLN A 168 15.26 -15.19 1.68
C GLN A 168 14.11 -14.96 2.68
N HIS A 169 13.83 -13.71 3.03
CA HIS A 169 12.74 -13.33 3.94
C HIS A 169 11.38 -13.83 3.45
N PHE A 170 10.94 -13.44 2.26
CA PHE A 170 9.61 -13.83 1.77
C PHE A 170 9.54 -15.32 1.43
N ASN A 171 10.61 -15.92 0.90
CA ASN A 171 10.60 -17.36 0.62
C ASN A 171 10.51 -18.22 1.88
N PHE A 172 11.00 -17.75 3.03
CA PHE A 172 10.81 -18.46 4.30
C PHE A 172 9.33 -18.69 4.61
N PHE A 173 8.48 -17.70 4.33
CA PHE A 173 7.05 -17.74 4.61
C PHE A 173 6.21 -18.43 3.51
N LYS A 174 6.83 -18.95 2.43
CA LYS A 174 6.14 -19.70 1.36
C LYS A 174 5.94 -21.20 1.68
N ARG A 175 6.19 -21.61 2.92
CA ARG A 175 6.09 -23.02 3.34
C ARG A 175 4.63 -23.49 3.33
N ALA A 176 4.42 -24.79 3.12
CA ALA A 176 3.08 -25.38 3.10
C ALA A 176 2.28 -25.08 4.39
N GLU A 177 2.94 -25.15 5.55
CA GLU A 177 2.36 -24.88 6.86
C GLU A 177 2.14 -23.39 7.16
N ALA A 178 2.79 -22.49 6.40
CA ALA A 178 2.74 -21.06 6.68
C ALA A 178 1.38 -20.43 6.34
N GLY A 179 0.67 -20.95 5.34
CA GLY A 179 -0.65 -20.43 4.97
C GLY A 179 -1.67 -20.53 6.12
N ASP A 180 -1.76 -21.70 6.74
CA ASP A 180 -2.69 -21.96 7.86
C ASP A 180 -2.32 -21.19 9.14
N LEU A 181 -1.07 -20.77 9.25
CA LEU A 181 -0.55 -20.03 10.40
C LEU A 181 -0.52 -18.52 10.17
N TYR A 182 -1.00 -18.04 9.02
CA TYR A 182 -0.81 -16.65 8.59
C TYR A 182 -1.22 -15.62 9.65
N ASP A 183 -2.41 -15.77 10.24
CA ASP A 183 -2.91 -14.85 11.26
C ASP A 183 -2.04 -14.81 12.53
N PHE A 184 -1.29 -15.88 12.79
CA PHE A 184 -0.44 -16.02 13.96
C PHE A 184 0.98 -15.46 13.75
N TRP A 185 1.53 -15.54 12.54
CA TRP A 185 2.89 -15.03 12.28
C TRP A 185 2.95 -13.70 11.53
N LYS A 186 1.88 -13.20 10.90
CA LYS A 186 1.94 -11.97 10.09
C LYS A 186 2.43 -10.74 10.85
N ARG A 187 2.13 -10.62 12.15
CA ARG A 187 2.66 -9.54 13.00
C ARG A 187 4.16 -9.69 13.26
N THR A 188 4.62 -10.93 13.44
CA THR A 188 6.04 -11.23 13.64
C THR A 188 6.83 -10.99 12.35
N GLU A 189 6.29 -11.37 11.20
CA GLU A 189 6.87 -11.03 9.89
C GLU A 189 7.02 -9.51 9.73
N LEU A 190 5.96 -8.74 10.04
CA LEU A 190 6.01 -7.29 9.98
C LEU A 190 7.13 -6.71 10.85
N SER A 191 7.32 -7.25 12.07
CA SER A 191 8.43 -6.85 12.95
C SER A 191 9.78 -7.15 12.31
N LEU A 192 9.99 -8.37 11.80
CA LEU A 192 11.23 -8.78 11.14
C LEU A 192 11.54 -7.91 9.92
N ARG A 193 10.53 -7.55 9.14
CA ARG A 193 10.66 -6.64 8.00
C ARG A 193 10.99 -5.21 8.45
N SER A 194 10.34 -4.70 9.48
CA SER A 194 10.64 -3.40 10.07
C SER A 194 12.07 -3.32 10.60
N ASP A 195 12.52 -4.34 11.36
CA ASP A 195 13.89 -4.42 11.90
C ASP A 195 14.92 -4.45 10.77
N ARG A 196 14.66 -5.21 9.71
CA ARG A 196 15.53 -5.21 8.53
C ARG A 196 15.65 -3.84 7.88
N ILE A 197 14.53 -3.12 7.69
CA ILE A 197 14.54 -1.79 7.05
C ILE A 197 15.24 -0.76 7.94
N THR A 198 14.98 -0.78 9.24
CA THR A 198 15.43 0.27 10.17
C THR A 198 16.83 0.03 10.71
N GLN A 199 17.20 -1.24 10.93
CA GLN A 199 18.47 -1.62 11.57
C GLN A 199 19.44 -2.31 10.59
N ASN A 200 19.03 -2.51 9.33
CA ASN A 200 19.83 -3.20 8.31
C ASN A 200 20.26 -4.63 8.74
N VAL A 201 19.36 -5.33 9.43
CA VAL A 201 19.61 -6.69 9.96
C VAL A 201 19.54 -7.71 8.82
N ALA A 202 20.54 -8.60 8.76
CA ALA A 202 20.58 -9.69 7.78
C ALA A 202 19.54 -10.77 8.10
N PHE A 203 19.22 -11.60 7.10
CA PHE A 203 18.36 -12.76 7.32
C PHE A 203 19.05 -13.78 8.25
N ASP A 204 18.40 -14.11 9.35
CA ASP A 204 18.80 -15.21 10.24
C ASP A 204 17.73 -16.30 10.27
N PHE A 205 18.07 -17.47 9.74
CA PHE A 205 17.15 -18.60 9.67
C PHE A 205 16.66 -19.05 11.05
N SER A 206 17.50 -18.98 12.08
CA SER A 206 17.16 -19.46 13.43
C SER A 206 16.06 -18.62 14.07
N SER A 207 16.17 -17.30 13.95
CA SER A 207 15.15 -16.35 14.43
C SER A 207 13.81 -16.52 13.73
N TYR A 208 13.81 -16.77 12.42
CA TYR A 208 12.59 -17.00 11.64
C TYR A 208 11.93 -18.34 12.02
N LEU A 209 12.73 -19.39 12.19
CA LEU A 209 12.24 -20.70 12.64
C LEU A 209 11.63 -20.63 14.04
N LEU A 210 12.28 -19.91 14.96
CA LEU A 210 11.74 -19.66 16.30
C LEU A 210 10.39 -18.94 16.23
N SER A 211 10.29 -17.90 15.40
CA SER A 211 9.06 -17.14 15.18
C SER A 211 7.90 -18.01 14.69
N LEU A 212 8.16 -18.90 13.73
CA LEU A 212 7.14 -19.81 13.21
C LEU A 212 6.73 -20.85 14.25
N LYS A 213 7.68 -21.39 15.04
CA LYS A 213 7.37 -22.30 16.15
C LYS A 213 6.48 -21.64 17.20
N MET A 214 6.74 -20.37 17.53
CA MET A 214 5.88 -19.60 18.45
C MET A 214 4.48 -19.41 17.87
N ALA A 215 4.35 -19.10 16.58
CA ALA A 215 3.05 -19.00 15.91
C ALA A 215 2.25 -20.32 15.97
N SER A 216 2.91 -21.46 15.71
CA SER A 216 2.30 -22.78 15.86
C SER A 216 1.83 -23.06 17.29
N PHE A 217 2.66 -22.71 18.28
CA PHE A 217 2.32 -22.88 19.69
C PHE A 217 1.11 -22.03 20.11
N VAL A 218 1.05 -20.77 19.66
CA VAL A 218 -0.09 -19.88 19.95
C VAL A 218 -1.37 -20.45 19.34
N ARG A 219 -1.34 -20.92 18.09
CA ARG A 219 -2.49 -21.57 17.45
C ARG A 219 -2.98 -22.79 18.24
N GLU A 220 -2.05 -23.65 18.68
CA GLU A 220 -2.40 -24.82 19.49
C GLU A 220 -3.07 -24.42 20.81
N MET A 221 -2.57 -23.37 21.47
CA MET A 221 -3.17 -22.84 22.69
C MET A 221 -4.58 -22.28 22.45
N GLU A 222 -4.80 -21.54 21.37
CA GLU A 222 -6.13 -21.00 21.02
C GLU A 222 -7.13 -22.12 20.72
N LEU A 223 -6.72 -23.17 20.00
CA LEU A 223 -7.57 -24.33 19.73
C LEU A 223 -7.99 -25.03 21.03
N LYS A 224 -7.04 -25.30 21.94
CA LYS A 224 -7.35 -25.91 23.25
C LYS A 224 -8.29 -25.04 24.09
N LEU A 225 -8.09 -23.72 24.06
CA LEU A 225 -8.97 -22.78 24.75
C LEU A 225 -10.39 -22.83 24.15
N GLN A 226 -10.50 -22.80 22.83
CA GLN A 226 -11.78 -22.88 22.13
C GLN A 226 -12.52 -24.19 22.44
N GLU A 227 -11.82 -25.33 22.41
CA GLU A 227 -12.37 -26.64 22.78
C GLU A 227 -12.93 -26.63 24.22
N SER A 228 -12.18 -26.04 25.16
CA SER A 228 -12.61 -25.95 26.57
C SER A 228 -13.86 -25.07 26.77
N MET A 229 -14.05 -24.04 25.95
CA MET A 229 -15.23 -23.17 25.99
C MET A 229 -16.45 -23.79 25.30
N THR A 230 -16.23 -24.67 24.32
CA THR A 230 -17.29 -25.39 23.60
C THR A 230 -17.67 -26.74 24.22
N GLY A 231 -17.13 -27.07 25.40
CA GLY A 231 -17.44 -28.30 26.13
C GLY A 231 -18.95 -28.51 26.34
N PRO A 232 -19.42 -29.78 26.35
CA PRO A 232 -20.84 -30.11 26.22
C PRO A 232 -21.66 -29.45 27.32
N SER A 233 -22.63 -28.62 26.89
CA SER A 233 -23.72 -28.15 27.73
C SER A 233 -24.24 -29.32 28.53
N THR A 234 -23.99 -29.27 29.84
CA THR A 234 -24.31 -30.32 30.79
C THR A 234 -25.72 -30.81 30.53
N VAL A 235 -25.82 -32.11 30.25
CA VAL A 235 -27.04 -32.91 30.27
C VAL A 235 -27.95 -32.36 31.37
N ARG A 236 -29.04 -31.72 30.96
CA ARG A 236 -30.11 -31.30 31.86
C ARG A 236 -30.54 -32.56 32.62
N PRO A 237 -30.50 -32.59 33.96
CA PRO A 237 -30.91 -33.77 34.69
C PRO A 237 -32.36 -34.11 34.32
N PRO A 238 -32.72 -35.39 34.18
CA PRO A 238 -34.09 -35.78 33.87
C PRO A 238 -34.98 -35.21 34.97
N SER A 239 -35.92 -34.35 34.57
CA SER A 239 -36.95 -33.85 35.46
C SER A 239 -37.73 -35.04 35.99
N SER A 240 -37.53 -35.41 37.26
CA SER A 240 -38.38 -36.38 37.92
C SER A 240 -39.79 -35.81 37.94
N SER A 241 -40.70 -36.49 37.28
CA SER A 241 -42.14 -36.28 37.31
C SER A 241 -42.67 -36.44 38.75
N ARG A 242 -42.69 -35.34 39.52
CA ARG A 242 -43.54 -35.26 40.71
C ARG A 242 -44.88 -34.63 40.32
N LYS A 243 -45.92 -35.41 40.62
CA LYS A 243 -47.35 -35.14 40.44
C LYS A 243 -47.77 -33.75 40.97
N PRO A 244 -48.81 -33.14 40.38
CA PRO A 244 -49.35 -31.87 40.87
C PRO A 244 -50.18 -32.12 42.13
N SER A 245 -49.71 -31.61 43.26
CA SER A 245 -50.55 -31.43 44.46
C SER A 245 -51.01 -29.99 44.47
N SER A 246 -52.32 -29.81 44.33
CA SER A 246 -52.97 -28.51 44.48
C SER A 246 -52.77 -28.01 45.91
N ASN A 247 -52.19 -26.83 46.08
CA ASN A 247 -52.51 -26.00 47.23
C ASN A 247 -52.36 -24.51 46.90
N LYS A 248 -53.43 -23.79 47.17
CA LYS A 248 -53.57 -22.34 47.09
C LYS A 248 -52.70 -21.68 48.18
N SER A 249 -51.83 -20.74 47.82
CA SER A 249 -51.38 -19.67 48.72
C SER A 249 -50.86 -18.49 47.90
N VAL A 250 -51.64 -17.42 47.79
CA VAL A 250 -51.41 -16.12 48.44
C VAL A 250 -50.03 -15.54 48.11
N PHE A 251 -50.06 -14.53 47.24
CA PHE A 251 -48.99 -13.60 46.93
C PHE A 251 -48.37 -13.01 48.21
N LYS A 252 -47.04 -13.09 48.33
CA LYS A 252 -46.22 -12.15 49.10
C LYS A 252 -45.03 -11.71 48.24
N PRO A 253 -44.71 -10.41 48.18
CA PRO A 253 -43.58 -9.90 47.42
C PRO A 253 -42.28 -10.29 48.14
N PHE A 254 -41.34 -10.91 47.40
CA PHE A 254 -40.01 -11.19 47.90
C PHE A 254 -39.19 -9.89 47.98
N GLN A 255 -38.82 -9.54 49.20
CA GLN A 255 -37.77 -8.57 49.49
C GLN A 255 -36.42 -9.15 49.03
N SER A 256 -35.70 -8.39 48.21
CA SER A 256 -34.32 -8.65 47.84
C SER A 256 -33.44 -8.59 49.08
N LYS A 257 -32.85 -9.72 49.48
CA LYS A 257 -31.75 -9.74 50.46
C LYS A 257 -30.50 -9.16 49.78
N PRO A 258 -29.82 -8.16 50.37
CA PRO A 258 -28.50 -7.76 49.91
C PRO A 258 -27.50 -8.89 50.15
N PHE A 259 -26.56 -9.06 49.22
CA PHE A 259 -25.45 -10.00 49.35
C PHE A 259 -24.66 -9.73 50.65
N PRO A 260 -24.18 -10.77 51.35
CA PRO A 260 -23.34 -10.59 52.51
C PRO A 260 -22.01 -9.94 52.08
N SER A 261 -21.70 -8.80 52.71
CA SER A 261 -20.43 -8.11 52.57
C SER A 261 -19.31 -9.06 53.03
N GLY A 262 -18.61 -9.65 52.06
CA GLY A 262 -17.50 -10.55 52.31
C GLY A 262 -16.33 -9.81 52.96
N ASN A 263 -15.84 -10.40 54.04
CA ASN A 263 -14.66 -10.02 54.83
C ASN A 263 -13.52 -9.34 54.07
N ASN A 264 -12.96 -8.32 54.72
CA ASN A 264 -11.66 -7.68 54.47
C ASN A 264 -10.51 -8.70 54.34
N ARG A 265 -10.39 -9.36 53.18
CA ARG A 265 -9.11 -9.91 52.74
C ARG A 265 -8.31 -8.75 52.19
N VAL A 266 -7.28 -8.36 52.95
CA VAL A 266 -6.20 -7.49 52.49
C VAL A 266 -5.75 -8.03 51.13
N SER A 267 -6.06 -7.31 50.05
CA SER A 267 -5.60 -7.69 48.72
C SER A 267 -4.08 -7.63 48.75
N THR A 268 -3.42 -8.76 48.55
CA THR A 268 -1.99 -8.79 48.24
C THR A 268 -1.76 -7.83 47.06
N SER A 269 -0.93 -6.81 47.27
CA SER A 269 -0.64 -5.80 46.25
C SER A 269 -0.17 -6.48 44.98
N ALA A 270 -0.77 -6.15 43.83
CA ALA A 270 -0.31 -6.64 42.54
C ALA A 270 1.20 -6.36 42.39
N VAL A 271 1.93 -7.40 42.00
CA VAL A 271 3.39 -7.39 41.88
C VAL A 271 3.75 -7.31 40.39
N CYS A 272 4.74 -6.49 40.03
CA CYS A 272 5.21 -6.41 38.65
C CYS A 272 5.78 -7.76 38.19
N ILE A 273 5.30 -8.29 37.06
CA ILE A 273 5.74 -9.58 36.51
C ILE A 273 7.22 -9.57 36.12
N VAL A 274 7.78 -8.40 35.79
CA VAL A 274 9.16 -8.28 35.29
C VAL A 274 10.19 -8.28 36.42
N CYS A 275 9.91 -7.62 37.55
CA CYS A 275 10.89 -7.47 38.63
C CYS A 275 10.40 -7.93 40.02
N ALA A 276 9.18 -8.46 40.13
CA ALA A 276 8.61 -8.97 41.37
C ALA A 276 8.49 -7.93 42.51
N GLU A 277 8.52 -6.62 42.23
CA GLU A 277 8.25 -5.57 43.22
C GLU A 277 6.79 -5.09 43.17
N PRO A 278 6.14 -4.86 44.32
CA PRO A 278 4.79 -4.32 44.40
C PRO A 278 4.76 -2.81 44.10
N GLY A 279 3.69 -2.34 43.45
CA GLY A 279 3.36 -0.91 43.43
C GLY A 279 3.78 -0.10 42.20
N HIS A 280 4.31 -0.71 41.14
CA HIS A 280 4.51 -0.02 39.86
C HIS A 280 3.89 -0.83 38.71
N SER A 281 3.26 -0.10 37.78
CA SER A 281 2.82 -0.66 36.50
C SER A 281 3.78 -0.15 35.44
N HIS A 282 4.47 -1.08 34.77
CA HIS A 282 5.27 -0.72 33.60
C HIS A 282 4.29 -0.34 32.49
N SER A 283 4.15 0.95 32.21
CA SER A 283 3.45 1.43 31.02
C SER A 283 4.25 0.99 29.80
N VAL A 284 3.93 -0.18 29.24
CA VAL A 284 4.57 -0.70 28.01
C VAL A 284 4.16 0.11 26.77
N PHE A 285 3.20 1.05 26.89
CA PHE A 285 2.88 2.01 25.85
C PHE A 285 2.70 3.41 26.44
N GLY A 286 3.79 4.15 26.58
CA GLY A 286 3.77 5.54 27.02
C GLY A 286 4.94 6.32 26.41
N TYR A 287 4.66 6.97 25.28
CA TYR A 287 5.44 8.11 24.81
C TYR A 287 5.34 9.21 25.88
N THR A 288 6.42 9.52 26.58
CA THR A 288 6.52 10.77 27.34
C THR A 288 7.58 11.65 26.70
N GLN A 289 7.11 12.75 26.10
CA GLN A 289 7.93 13.92 25.81
C GLN A 289 8.21 14.71 27.08
N SER A 290 9.44 15.23 27.16
CA SER A 290 9.90 16.41 27.91
C SER A 290 10.05 16.25 29.43
N ARG A 291 11.07 16.81 30.11
CA ARG A 291 11.97 17.94 29.76
C ARG A 291 13.15 18.01 30.76
N ASP A 292 14.25 18.61 30.31
CA ASP A 292 15.36 19.24 31.08
C ASP A 292 16.21 18.35 32.01
N SER A 293 17.53 18.52 32.15
CA SER A 293 18.55 19.41 31.59
C SER A 293 19.88 18.92 32.18
N GLY A 294 20.94 18.79 31.38
CA GLY A 294 22.24 18.40 31.93
C GLY A 294 23.32 18.23 30.87
N LYS A 295 24.06 19.32 30.62
CA LYS A 295 25.32 19.36 29.86
C LYS A 295 26.23 18.20 30.26
N LEU A 296 26.63 17.37 29.30
CA LEU A 296 27.85 16.59 29.36
C LEU A 296 28.58 16.73 28.02
N SER A 297 29.64 17.53 28.04
CA SER A 297 30.68 17.60 27.03
C SER A 297 31.47 16.29 27.04
N CYS A 298 31.49 15.58 25.92
CA CYS A 298 32.44 14.50 25.70
C CYS A 298 33.66 15.08 24.97
N GLU A 299 34.77 15.21 25.70
CA GLU A 299 36.10 15.40 25.13
C GLU A 299 36.53 14.12 24.36
N GLU A 300 37.20 14.32 23.23
CA GLU A 300 37.89 13.29 22.46
C GLU A 300 39.06 12.70 23.25
N PRO A 301 39.27 11.37 23.26
CA PRO A 301 40.54 10.80 23.69
C PRO A 301 41.53 10.79 22.53
N HIS A 302 42.62 11.53 22.73
CA HIS A 302 43.86 11.49 21.97
C HIS A 302 44.36 10.06 21.71
N ALA A 303 44.74 9.79 20.47
CA ALA A 303 45.48 8.61 20.06
C ALA A 303 46.87 8.59 20.73
N VAL A 304 47.11 7.56 21.54
CA VAL A 304 48.43 7.18 22.02
C VAL A 304 49.04 6.23 21.00
N GLY A 305 50.07 6.71 20.29
CA GLY A 305 50.96 5.84 19.53
C GLY A 305 51.86 5.03 20.46
N ARG A 306 52.22 3.81 20.02
CA ARG A 306 53.49 3.12 20.30
C ARG A 306 53.50 1.76 19.58
N GLY A 307 54.66 1.44 18.98
CA GLY A 307 55.07 0.08 18.61
C GLY A 307 55.18 -0.14 17.12
#